data_AF-A0A498JYK3-F1
#
_entry.id   AF-A0A498JYK3-F1
#
_cell.length_a   1.000
_cell.length_b   1.000
_cell.length_c   1.000
_cell.angle_alpha   90.00
_cell.angle_beta   90.00
_cell.angle_gamma   90.00
#
_symmetry.space_group_name_H-M   'P 1'
#
loop_
_entity.id
_entity.type
_entity.pdbx_description
1 polymer ?
#
loop_
_entity_poly.entity_id
_entity_poly.type
_entity_poly.pdbx_seq_one_letter_code
_entity_poly.pdbx_strand_id
1 'polypeptide(L)'
;MKHQVIEWEQGWSYMQAGITKLKRIIQGLPEPQFSSEDYMMLYATVYNMRTQNPPYDYSQQLYDKYRETFQDYITSTVLPSLKEKRGEFMLQEFVKSWTNHKVMVRWLSRFFHYLDRYFIADRSLANLDEVGLNSFRDFVYRETKVDARVAVIGLINKEREGRKLTETY
;
A
#
# COMPACT_ATOMS: atom_id res chain seq x y z
N MET A 1 -0.38 32.40 16.22
CA MET A 1 0.56 31.40 16.78
C MET A 1 1.61 31.11 15.72
N LYS A 2 2.90 31.17 16.04
CA LYS A 2 3.95 30.71 15.11
C LYS A 2 3.82 29.19 15.03
N HIS A 3 3.50 28.63 13.86
CA HIS A 3 3.60 27.18 13.67
C HIS A 3 5.07 26.78 13.82
N GLN A 4 5.34 25.85 14.72
CA GLN A 4 6.65 25.25 14.86
C GLN A 4 6.93 24.42 13.61
N VAL A 5 8.11 24.61 13.01
CA VAL A 5 8.55 23.82 11.86
C VAL A 5 8.78 22.38 12.33
N ILE A 6 8.13 21.43 11.66
CA ILE A 6 8.40 20.01 11.71
C ILE A 6 9.54 19.74 10.74
N GLU A 7 10.68 19.37 11.27
CA GLU A 7 11.82 18.91 10.47
C GLU A 7 11.48 17.60 9.77
N TRP A 8 12.09 17.37 8.60
CA TRP A 8 11.83 16.19 7.77
C TRP A 8 11.89 14.88 8.57
N GLU A 9 13.00 14.65 9.29
CA GLU A 9 13.22 13.40 10.03
C GLU A 9 12.15 13.17 11.12
N GLN A 10 11.73 14.25 11.79
CA GLN A 10 10.71 14.17 12.83
C GLN A 10 9.37 13.75 12.22
N GLY A 11 8.94 14.45 11.17
CA GLY A 11 7.65 14.20 10.54
C GLY A 11 7.61 12.84 9.83
N TRP A 12 8.67 12.51 9.08
CA TRP A 12 8.75 11.23 8.38
C TRP A 12 8.83 10.03 9.33
N SER A 13 9.58 10.13 10.44
CA SER A 13 9.63 9.09 11.47
C SER A 13 8.24 8.80 12.05
N TYR A 14 7.44 9.85 12.31
CA TYR A 14 6.06 9.69 12.76
C TYR A 14 5.18 8.99 11.71
N MET A 15 5.28 9.41 10.45
CA MET A 15 4.58 8.77 9.35
C MET A 15 4.99 7.30 9.19
N GLN A 16 6.27 6.99 9.32
CA GLN A 16 6.81 5.64 9.23
C GLN A 16 6.30 4.73 10.35
N ALA A 17 6.10 5.25 11.57
CA ALA A 17 5.45 4.51 12.65
C ALA A 17 4.00 4.15 12.29
N GLY A 18 3.22 5.10 11.74
CA GLY A 18 1.87 4.84 11.24
C GLY A 18 1.84 3.83 10.10
N ILE A 19 2.75 3.93 9.12
CA ILE A 19 2.89 2.97 8.03
C ILE A 19 3.24 1.57 8.57
N THR A 20 4.11 1.48 9.57
CA THR A 20 4.49 0.21 10.21
C THR A 20 3.30 -0.42 10.92
N LYS A 21 2.53 0.37 11.68
CA LYS A 21 1.26 -0.05 12.29
C LYS A 21 0.31 -0.62 11.23
N LEU A 22 0.11 0.09 10.11
CA LEU A 22 -0.73 -0.38 9.00
C LEU A 22 -0.23 -1.70 8.42
N LYS A 23 1.08 -1.83 8.17
CA LYS A 23 1.71 -3.07 7.67
C LYS A 23 1.44 -4.24 8.61
N ARG A 24 1.50 -4.03 9.93
CA ARG A 24 1.20 -5.06 10.93
C ARG A 24 -0.26 -5.48 10.91
N ILE A 25 -1.19 -4.51 10.84
CA ILE A 25 -2.64 -4.77 10.75
C ILE A 25 -2.98 -5.61 9.52
N ILE A 26 -2.52 -5.23 8.33
CA ILE A 26 -2.85 -5.96 7.09
C ILE A 26 -2.20 -7.35 7.05
N GLN A 27 -1.11 -7.56 7.78
CA GLN A 27 -0.49 -8.88 7.93
C GLN A 27 -1.17 -9.74 9.00
N GLY A 28 -2.19 -9.22 9.70
CA GLY A 28 -2.89 -9.93 10.77
C GLY A 28 -2.06 -10.08 12.05
N LEU A 29 -1.02 -9.27 12.23
CA LEU A 29 -0.23 -9.25 13.46
C LEU A 29 -1.02 -8.54 14.59
N PRO A 30 -0.77 -8.88 15.87
CA PRO A 30 -1.39 -8.19 17.00
C PRO A 30 -1.05 -6.70 16.98
N GLU A 31 -2.03 -5.87 16.60
CA GLU A 31 -1.92 -4.43 16.48
C GLU A 31 -3.34 -3.81 16.62
N PRO A 32 -3.53 -2.79 17.47
CA PRO A 32 -4.80 -2.09 17.55
C PRO A 32 -5.18 -1.46 16.20
N GLN A 33 -6.48 -1.43 15.89
CA GLN A 33 -6.97 -0.69 14.73
C GLN A 33 -6.68 0.81 14.86
N PHE A 34 -6.66 1.51 13.73
CA PHE A 34 -6.54 2.97 13.74
C PHE A 34 -7.77 3.61 14.37
N SER A 35 -7.54 4.49 15.34
CA SER A 35 -8.56 5.37 15.88
C SER A 35 -8.74 6.61 14.99
N SER A 36 -9.80 7.37 15.22
CA SER A 36 -9.96 8.69 14.59
C SER A 36 -8.82 9.64 14.96
N GLU A 37 -8.28 9.54 16.18
CA GLU A 37 -7.15 10.35 16.63
C GLU A 37 -5.87 9.99 15.88
N ASP A 38 -5.57 8.70 15.71
CA ASP A 38 -4.41 8.27 14.92
C ASP A 38 -4.48 8.83 13.48
N TYR A 39 -5.66 8.73 12.85
CA TYR A 39 -5.90 9.27 11.53
C TYR A 39 -5.65 10.78 11.48
N MET A 40 -6.25 11.52 12.43
CA MET A 40 -6.12 12.98 12.49
C MET A 40 -4.66 13.41 12.67
N MET A 41 -3.90 12.71 13.50
CA MET A 41 -2.49 13.05 13.75
C MET A 41 -1.59 12.75 12.54
N LEU A 42 -1.78 11.63 11.86
CA LEU A 42 -1.05 11.31 10.63
C LEU A 42 -1.38 12.29 9.50
N TYR A 43 -2.66 12.58 9.30
CA TYR A 43 -3.11 13.58 8.33
C TYR A 43 -2.55 14.98 8.65
N ALA A 44 -2.63 15.41 9.92
CA ALA A 44 -2.11 16.70 10.35
C ALA A 44 -0.59 16.81 10.17
N THR A 45 0.14 15.71 10.35
CA THR A 45 1.60 15.67 10.12
C THR A 45 1.92 15.96 8.65
N VAL A 46 1.29 15.27 7.71
CA VAL A 46 1.46 15.54 6.26
C VAL A 46 1.07 16.97 5.91
N TYR A 47 -0.07 17.44 6.43
CA TYR A 47 -0.55 18.81 6.24
C TYR A 47 0.47 19.85 6.71
N ASN A 48 0.98 19.72 7.93
CA ASN A 48 1.95 20.64 8.51
C ASN A 48 3.27 20.63 7.74
N MET A 49 3.81 19.45 7.43
CA MET A 49 5.04 19.30 6.64
C MET A 49 4.95 19.92 5.24
N ARG A 50 3.75 20.02 4.67
CA ARG A 50 3.52 20.71 3.40
C ARG A 50 3.38 22.22 3.56
N THR A 51 2.58 22.67 4.53
CA THR A 51 2.16 24.07 4.65
C THR A 51 3.21 24.99 5.29
N GLN A 52 4.38 24.45 5.64
CA GLN A 52 5.52 25.23 6.12
C GLN A 52 6.08 26.14 5.03
N ASN A 53 6.57 27.31 5.46
CA ASN A 53 7.22 28.25 4.54
C ASN A 53 8.54 27.65 4.00
N PRO A 54 8.97 28.06 2.79
CA PRO A 54 10.30 27.72 2.29
C PRO A 54 11.39 28.02 3.33
N PRO A 55 12.44 27.18 3.45
CA PRO A 55 12.80 26.05 2.60
C PRO A 55 12.13 24.69 2.94
N TYR A 56 11.12 24.67 3.81
CA TYR A 56 10.59 23.44 4.42
C TYR A 56 9.35 22.84 3.72
N ASP A 57 9.19 23.06 2.41
CA ASP A 57 8.15 22.38 1.64
C ASP A 57 8.62 20.97 1.26
N TYR A 58 8.07 19.97 1.95
CA TYR A 58 8.42 18.57 1.74
C TYR A 58 7.48 17.81 0.79
N SER A 59 6.62 18.50 0.03
CA SER A 59 5.57 17.85 -0.79
C SER A 59 6.11 16.78 -1.75
N GLN A 60 7.17 17.11 -2.49
CA GLN A 60 7.79 16.18 -3.44
C GLN A 60 8.36 14.96 -2.70
N GLN A 61 9.07 15.20 -1.60
CA GLN A 61 9.69 14.15 -0.80
C GLN A 61 8.65 13.21 -0.17
N LEU A 62 7.51 13.76 0.29
CA LEU A 62 6.38 12.97 0.80
C LEU A 62 5.74 12.12 -0.31
N TYR A 63 5.59 12.66 -1.51
CA TYR A 63 5.05 11.92 -2.66
C TYR A 63 5.98 10.78 -3.09
N ASP A 64 7.29 11.02 -3.15
CA ASP A 64 8.26 9.99 -3.48
C ASP A 64 8.29 8.89 -2.41
N LYS A 65 8.22 9.26 -1.12
CA LYS A 65 8.12 8.31 -0.02
C LYS A 65 6.82 7.50 -0.01
N TYR A 66 5.71 8.08 -0.45
CA TYR A 66 4.45 7.34 -0.64
C TYR A 66 4.65 6.20 -1.67
N ARG A 67 5.32 6.48 -2.79
CA ARG A 67 5.63 5.47 -3.82
C ARG A 67 6.57 4.39 -3.30
N GLU A 68 7.66 4.80 -2.66
CA GLU A 68 8.66 3.89 -2.07
C GLU A 68 8.02 2.95 -1.05
N THR A 69 7.07 3.45 -0.24
CA THR A 69 6.39 2.64 0.79
C THR A 69 5.69 1.40 0.22
N PHE A 70 5.06 1.50 -0.95
CA PHE A 70 4.46 0.34 -1.62
C PHE A 70 5.51 -0.58 -2.22
N GLN A 71 6.50 -0.02 -2.90
CA GLN A 71 7.58 -0.80 -3.51
C GLN A 71 8.31 -1.62 -2.45
N ASP A 72 8.65 -1.03 -1.30
CA ASP A 72 9.31 -1.70 -0.19
C ASP A 72 8.46 -2.81 0.39
N TYR A 73 7.16 -2.57 0.62
CA TYR A 73 6.25 -3.60 1.12
C TYR A 73 6.11 -4.77 0.15
N ILE A 74 5.93 -4.48 -1.13
CA ILE A 74 5.76 -5.51 -2.15
C ILE A 74 7.02 -6.36 -2.27
N THR A 75 8.19 -5.73 -2.38
CA THR A 75 9.46 -6.41 -2.60
C THR A 75 9.92 -7.21 -1.38
N SER A 76 9.73 -6.69 -0.17
CA SER A 76 10.16 -7.37 1.07
C SER A 76 9.18 -8.42 1.59
N THR A 77 7.89 -8.30 1.30
CA THR A 77 6.85 -9.13 1.93
C THR A 77 6.01 -9.90 0.92
N VAL A 78 5.41 -9.22 -0.06
CA VAL A 78 4.43 -9.83 -0.97
C VAL A 78 5.09 -10.79 -1.96
N LEU A 79 6.15 -10.34 -2.64
CA LEU A 79 6.83 -11.14 -3.65
C LEU A 79 7.48 -12.41 -3.08
N PRO A 80 8.19 -12.37 -1.94
CA PRO A 80 8.69 -13.60 -1.30
C PRO A 80 7.56 -14.59 -0.98
N SER A 81 6.47 -14.12 -0.34
CA SER A 81 5.32 -14.96 0.04
C SER A 81 4.66 -15.67 -1.16
N LEU A 82 4.63 -15.00 -2.33
CA LEU A 82 4.13 -15.57 -3.57
C LEU A 82 5.11 -16.57 -4.19
N LYS A 83 6.42 -16.23 -4.21
CA LYS A 83 7.48 -17.07 -4.79
C LYS A 83 7.70 -18.37 -4.04
N GLU A 84 7.29 -18.47 -2.77
CA GLU A 84 7.34 -19.71 -1.99
C GLU A 84 6.18 -20.67 -2.30
N LYS A 85 5.09 -20.18 -2.92
CA LYS A 85 3.87 -20.97 -3.17
C LYS A 85 3.74 -21.36 -4.65
N ARG A 86 2.97 -22.40 -4.93
CA ARG A 86 2.68 -22.87 -6.31
C ARG A 86 1.19 -23.21 -6.46
N GLY A 87 0.71 -23.20 -7.70
CA GLY A 87 -0.65 -23.62 -8.03
C GLY A 87 -1.72 -22.85 -7.25
N GLU A 88 -2.68 -23.58 -6.69
CA GLU A 88 -3.81 -23.01 -5.93
C GLU A 88 -3.39 -22.19 -4.72
N PHE A 89 -2.39 -22.64 -3.94
CA PHE A 89 -1.90 -21.90 -2.79
C PHE A 89 -1.27 -20.56 -3.18
N MET A 90 -0.62 -20.49 -4.34
CA MET A 90 -0.10 -19.23 -4.87
C MET A 90 -1.25 -18.28 -5.25
N LEU A 91 -2.32 -18.80 -5.87
CA LEU A 91 -3.51 -18.00 -6.18
C LEU A 91 -4.21 -17.46 -4.92
N GLN A 92 -4.34 -18.29 -3.88
CA GLN A 92 -4.90 -17.85 -2.60
C GLN A 92 -4.07 -16.73 -1.98
N GLU A 93 -2.74 -16.86 -1.99
CA GLU A 93 -1.84 -15.80 -1.51
C GLU A 93 -1.91 -14.54 -2.36
N PHE A 94 -2.06 -14.68 -3.68
CA PHE A 94 -2.24 -13.55 -4.60
C PHE A 94 -3.51 -12.76 -4.26
N VAL A 95 -4.64 -13.44 -4.07
CA VAL A 95 -5.92 -12.83 -3.71
C VAL A 95 -5.86 -12.16 -2.33
N LYS A 96 -5.24 -12.85 -1.35
CA LYS A 96 -5.02 -12.29 -0.01
C LYS A 96 -4.15 -11.03 -0.07
N SER A 97 -3.02 -11.09 -0.78
CA SER A 97 -2.09 -9.97 -0.95
C SER A 97 -2.76 -8.78 -1.65
N TRP A 98 -3.57 -9.02 -2.67
CA TRP A 98 -4.33 -7.96 -3.34
C TRP A 98 -5.35 -7.31 -2.41
N THR A 99 -6.05 -8.10 -1.58
CA THR A 99 -7.01 -7.58 -0.61
C THR A 99 -6.32 -6.70 0.43
N ASN A 100 -5.19 -7.15 0.96
CA ASN A 100 -4.34 -6.37 1.88
C ASN A 100 -3.81 -5.10 1.24
N HIS A 101 -3.37 -5.17 -0.02
CA HIS A 101 -2.86 -4.03 -0.77
C HIS A 101 -3.93 -2.95 -0.94
N LYS A 102 -5.17 -3.31 -1.29
CA LYS A 102 -6.28 -2.35 -1.38
C LYS A 102 -6.56 -1.64 -0.04
N VAL A 103 -6.47 -2.36 1.08
CA VAL A 103 -6.61 -1.77 2.42
C VAL A 103 -5.48 -0.78 2.69
N MET A 104 -4.24 -1.15 2.32
CA MET A 104 -3.07 -0.28 2.44
C MET A 104 -3.22 1.00 1.60
N VAL A 105 -3.63 0.89 0.32
CA VAL A 105 -3.91 2.03 -0.55
C VAL A 105 -4.94 2.96 0.09
N ARG A 106 -6.08 2.41 0.54
CA ARG A 106 -7.15 3.21 1.16
C ARG A 106 -6.66 4.02 2.37
N TRP A 107 -5.84 3.42 3.24
CA TRP A 107 -5.32 4.10 4.42
C TRP A 107 -4.24 5.14 4.08
N LEU A 108 -3.28 4.77 3.23
CA LEU A 108 -2.21 5.70 2.85
C LEU A 108 -2.75 6.88 2.05
N SER A 109 -3.66 6.67 1.10
CA SER A 109 -4.28 7.78 0.37
C SER A 109 -5.04 8.73 1.30
N ARG A 110 -5.62 8.23 2.41
CA ARG A 110 -6.24 9.08 3.43
C ARG A 110 -5.24 9.89 4.24
N PHE A 111 -4.12 9.29 4.66
CA PHE A 111 -3.09 10.00 5.41
C PHE A 111 -2.42 11.08 4.55
N PHE A 112 -2.20 10.79 3.27
CA PHE A 112 -1.53 11.68 2.32
C PHE A 112 -2.48 12.54 1.49
N HIS A 113 -3.80 12.49 1.73
CA HIS A 113 -4.84 13.08 0.88
C HIS A 113 -4.62 14.56 0.55
N TYR A 114 -3.96 15.30 1.44
CA TYR A 114 -3.65 16.70 1.19
C TYR A 114 -2.75 16.92 -0.05
N LEU A 115 -1.88 15.94 -0.38
CA LEU A 115 -1.05 15.98 -1.59
C LEU A 115 -1.89 15.91 -2.86
N ASP A 116 -2.94 15.06 -2.92
CA ASP A 116 -3.83 14.96 -4.08
C ASP A 116 -4.46 16.31 -4.42
N ARG A 117 -4.94 17.02 -3.38
CA ARG A 117 -5.73 18.23 -3.57
C ARG A 117 -4.93 19.42 -4.08
N TYR A 118 -3.64 19.53 -3.72
CA TYR A 118 -2.88 20.76 -3.95
C TYR A 118 -1.51 20.55 -4.59
N PHE A 119 -0.85 19.40 -4.40
CA PHE A 119 0.48 19.17 -5.00
C PHE A 119 0.38 18.44 -6.33
N ILE A 120 -0.42 17.37 -6.37
CA ILE A 120 -0.60 16.52 -7.53
C ILE A 120 -1.41 17.24 -8.61
N ALA A 121 -2.48 17.95 -8.22
CA ALA A 121 -3.30 18.75 -9.13
C ALA A 121 -2.48 19.82 -9.87
N ASP A 122 -1.61 20.53 -9.16
CA ASP A 122 -0.77 21.61 -9.72
C ASP A 122 0.26 21.09 -10.73
N ARG A 123 0.65 19.81 -10.63
CA ARG A 123 1.72 19.21 -11.42
C ARG A 123 1.24 18.15 -12.44
N SER A 124 -0.06 17.91 -12.52
CA SER A 124 -0.65 16.85 -13.37
C SER A 124 -0.02 15.47 -13.13
N LEU A 125 0.31 15.16 -11.87
CA LEU A 125 0.84 13.85 -11.47
C LEU A 125 -0.30 12.82 -11.36
N ALA A 126 0.06 11.54 -11.38
CA ALA A 126 -0.89 10.48 -11.02
C ALA A 126 -1.34 10.65 -9.56
N ASN A 127 -2.64 10.48 -9.31
CA ASN A 127 -3.19 10.59 -7.95
C ASN A 127 -2.73 9.41 -7.07
N LEU A 128 -2.83 9.59 -5.75
CA LEU A 128 -2.35 8.61 -4.79
C LEU A 128 -2.99 7.22 -4.98
N ASP A 129 -4.30 7.16 -5.18
CA ASP A 129 -5.01 5.89 -5.41
C ASP A 129 -4.51 5.17 -6.67
N GLU A 130 -4.31 5.90 -7.77
CA GLU A 130 -3.78 5.37 -9.02
C GLU A 130 -2.36 4.84 -8.82
N VAL A 131 -1.48 5.62 -8.18
CA VAL A 131 -0.11 5.21 -7.86
C VAL A 131 -0.10 3.94 -7.01
N GLY A 132 -0.93 3.91 -5.97
CA GLY A 132 -1.09 2.78 -5.08
C GLY A 132 -1.56 1.52 -5.83
N LEU A 133 -2.63 1.60 -6.61
CA LEU A 133 -3.17 0.46 -7.37
C LEU A 133 -2.20 -0.02 -8.46
N ASN A 134 -1.58 0.91 -9.19
CA ASN A 134 -0.62 0.58 -10.25
C ASN A 134 0.63 -0.09 -9.72
N SER A 135 1.07 0.20 -8.49
CA SER A 135 2.22 -0.47 -7.89
C SER A 135 2.03 -1.99 -7.79
N PHE A 136 0.85 -2.48 -7.41
CA PHE A 136 0.59 -3.93 -7.37
C PHE A 136 0.57 -4.54 -8.77
N ARG A 137 -0.04 -3.86 -9.73
CA ARG A 137 -0.03 -4.29 -11.14
C ARG A 137 1.41 -4.42 -11.63
N ASP A 138 2.22 -3.39 -11.40
CA ASP A 138 3.55 -3.28 -12.00
C ASP A 138 4.59 -4.17 -11.32
N PHE A 139 4.53 -4.35 -10.00
CA PHE A 139 5.52 -5.13 -9.26
C PHE A 139 5.07 -6.56 -8.93
N VAL A 140 3.76 -6.85 -8.83
CA VAL A 140 3.26 -8.19 -8.47
C VAL A 140 2.65 -8.91 -9.67
N TYR A 141 1.66 -8.31 -10.31
CA TYR A 141 0.92 -9.00 -11.38
C TYR A 141 1.82 -9.26 -12.60
N ARG A 142 2.66 -8.31 -13.01
CA ARG A 142 3.58 -8.51 -14.15
C ARG A 142 4.51 -9.71 -13.97
N GLU A 143 4.99 -9.94 -12.75
CA GLU A 143 5.87 -11.05 -12.38
C GLU A 143 5.11 -12.39 -12.31
N THR A 144 3.87 -12.38 -11.79
CA THR A 144 3.14 -13.63 -11.45
C THR A 144 2.08 -14.04 -12.47
N LYS A 145 1.77 -13.21 -13.46
CA LYS A 145 0.67 -13.45 -14.43
C LYS A 145 0.75 -14.79 -15.16
N VAL A 146 1.97 -15.27 -15.47
CA VAL A 146 2.15 -16.54 -16.20
C VAL A 146 1.80 -17.70 -15.28
N ASP A 147 2.37 -17.73 -14.07
CA ASP A 147 2.10 -18.76 -13.07
C ASP A 147 0.62 -18.76 -12.65
N ALA A 148 0.03 -17.57 -12.50
CA ALA A 148 -1.38 -17.42 -12.16
C ALA A 148 -2.27 -18.00 -13.27
N ARG A 149 -1.96 -17.71 -14.55
CA ARG A 149 -2.68 -18.28 -15.69
C ARG A 149 -2.58 -19.81 -15.70
N VAL A 150 -1.39 -20.36 -15.51
CA VAL A 150 -1.17 -21.82 -15.47
C VAL A 150 -1.96 -22.45 -14.32
N ALA A 151 -1.92 -21.86 -13.14
CA ALA A 151 -2.64 -22.34 -11.98
C ALA A 151 -4.16 -22.33 -12.19
N VAL A 152 -4.72 -21.24 -12.72
CA VAL A 152 -6.17 -21.12 -13.01
C VAL A 152 -6.62 -22.15 -14.05
N ILE A 153 -5.90 -22.31 -15.16
CA ILE A 153 -6.22 -23.33 -16.17
C ILE A 153 -6.15 -24.73 -15.56
N GLY A 154 -5.15 -25.00 -14.72
CA GLY A 154 -5.02 -26.26 -14.01
C GLY A 154 -6.22 -26.56 -13.11
N LEU A 155 -6.78 -25.56 -12.43
CA LEU A 155 -7.99 -25.73 -11.60
C LEU A 155 -9.23 -26.02 -12.46
N ILE A 156 -9.43 -25.27 -13.55
CA ILE A 156 -10.55 -25.50 -14.48
C ILE A 156 -10.50 -26.92 -15.06
N ASN A 157 -9.32 -27.42 -15.43
CA ASN A 157 -9.18 -28.78 -15.96
C ASN A 157 -9.50 -29.84 -14.90
N LYS A 158 -9.03 -29.66 -13.65
CA LYS A 158 -9.37 -30.56 -12.54
C LYS A 158 -10.88 -30.63 -12.28
N GLU A 159 -11.56 -29.48 -12.33
CA GLU A 159 -13.01 -29.41 -12.19
C GLU A 159 -13.73 -30.18 -13.30
N ARG A 160 -13.29 -30.01 -14.56
CA ARG A 160 -13.82 -30.73 -15.72
C ARG A 160 -13.61 -32.25 -15.64
N GLU A 161 -12.55 -32.70 -14.99
CA GLU A 161 -12.28 -34.11 -14.70
C GLU A 161 -13.08 -34.66 -13.51
N GLY A 162 -13.99 -33.87 -12.93
CA GLY A 162 -14.85 -34.28 -11.82
C GLY A 162 -14.22 -34.17 -10.43
N ARG A 163 -13.05 -33.53 -10.30
CA ARG A 163 -12.48 -33.23 -8.98
C ARG A 163 -13.19 -32.02 -8.38
N LYS A 164 -13.67 -32.15 -7.14
CA LYS A 164 -14.18 -31.00 -6.40
C LYS A 164 -13.04 -30.02 -6.13
N LEU A 165 -13.19 -28.79 -6.62
CA LEU A 165 -12.40 -27.66 -6.16
C LEU A 165 -12.84 -27.34 -4.72
N THR A 166 -11.89 -27.02 -3.85
CA THR A 166 -12.17 -26.66 -2.46
C THR A 166 -13.08 -25.42 -2.41
N GLU A 167 -14.35 -25.59 -2.04
CA GLU A 167 -15.25 -24.48 -1.68
C GLU A 167 -14.62 -23.75 -0.49
N THR A 168 -14.08 -22.56 -0.71
CA THR A 168 -13.69 -21.66 0.37
C THR A 168 -14.66 -20.49 0.40
N TYR A 169 -15.51 -20.49 1.43
CA TYR A 169 -16.46 -19.43 1.80
C TYR A 169 -15.76 -18.24 2.46
#